data_AF-A0A947X021-F1
#
_entry.id   AF-A0A947X021-F1
#
_cell.length_a   1.000
_cell.length_b   1.000
_cell.length_c   1.000
_cell.angle_alpha   90.00
_cell.angle_beta   90.00
_cell.angle_gamma   90.00
#
_symmetry.space_group_name_H-M   'P 1'
#
loop_
_entity.id
_entity.type
_entity.pdbx_description
1 polymer ?
#
loop_
_entity_poly.entity_id
_entity_poly.type
_entity_poly.pdbx_seq_one_letter_code
_entity_poly.pdbx_strand_id
1 'polypeptide(L)'
;NISTDKAADPVNVLGLTKRLGEMLTSHYGATLDRPYISVRFGNVLGSQGSVIPIFRDQLQRGETLTITDPEATRFFMTLEEAVQLVVQAGAIGTGGDVMVLDMGDPIPIVDLARRLAAEITPGHAPTFEYTGLRPGEKLHETLVSTDDIDKGRPHELLLCFRVPPITPTDPDGLLGYGGGSELIAAMERLIGSIRAGS
;
A
#
# COMPACT_ATOMS: atom_id res chain seq x y z
N ASN A 1 5.00 9.95 8.20
CA ASN A 1 5.24 8.54 7.82
C ASN A 1 4.53 8.26 6.50
N ILE A 2 5.22 7.71 5.49
CA ILE A 2 4.57 7.29 4.24
C ILE A 2 4.24 5.80 4.34
N SER A 3 2.96 5.50 4.27
CA SER A 3 2.38 4.17 4.33
C SER A 3 1.84 3.72 2.97
N THR A 4 1.14 2.59 2.94
CA THR A 4 0.62 1.94 1.73
C THR A 4 -0.70 1.26 2.06
N ASP A 5 -1.56 1.10 1.07
CA ASP A 5 -2.75 0.24 1.12
C ASP A 5 -2.52 -1.13 1.79
N LYS A 6 -1.38 -1.78 1.57
CA LYS A 6 -1.01 -3.07 2.20
C LYS A 6 -0.96 -3.03 3.72
N ALA A 7 -0.85 -1.84 4.33
CA ALA A 7 -0.93 -1.68 5.77
C ALA A 7 -2.35 -1.87 6.31
N ALA A 8 -3.37 -1.66 5.48
CA ALA A 8 -4.74 -1.99 5.83
C ALA A 8 -4.93 -3.51 5.73
N ASP A 9 -5.31 -4.15 6.84
CA ASP A 9 -5.50 -5.60 6.98
C ASP A 9 -4.32 -6.41 6.38
N PRO A 10 -3.11 -6.30 6.93
CA PRO A 10 -1.91 -6.79 6.29
C PRO A 10 -1.87 -8.32 6.18
N VAL A 11 -1.54 -8.84 4.99
CA VAL A 11 -1.39 -10.28 4.70
C VAL A 11 0.05 -10.68 4.30
N ASN A 12 0.96 -9.71 4.30
CA ASN A 12 2.38 -9.92 3.99
C ASN A 12 3.27 -9.06 4.89
N VAL A 13 4.57 -9.35 4.89
CA VAL A 13 5.54 -8.70 5.78
C VAL A 13 5.66 -7.19 5.48
N LEU A 14 5.58 -6.78 4.22
CA LEU A 14 5.61 -5.35 3.87
C LEU A 14 4.41 -4.62 4.49
N GLY A 15 3.21 -5.16 4.32
CA GLY A 15 1.99 -4.61 4.91
C GLY A 15 2.09 -4.53 6.43
N LEU A 16 2.54 -5.61 7.07
CA LEU A 16 2.66 -5.67 8.53
C LEU A 16 3.67 -4.63 9.06
N THR A 17 4.84 -4.52 8.45
CA THR A 17 5.84 -3.52 8.86
C THR A 17 5.34 -2.09 8.69
N LYS A 18 4.53 -1.83 7.65
CA LYS A 18 3.90 -0.53 7.43
C LYS A 18 2.79 -0.25 8.45
N ARG A 19 1.97 -1.24 8.79
CA ARG A 19 0.96 -1.15 9.86
C ARG A 19 1.60 -0.85 11.21
N LEU A 20 2.68 -1.56 11.57
CA LEU A 20 3.45 -1.27 12.80
C LEU A 20 4.00 0.16 12.79
N GLY A 21 4.49 0.64 11.65
CA GLY A 21 4.92 2.03 11.49
C GLY A 21 3.79 3.03 11.74
N GLU A 22 2.58 2.76 11.29
CA GLU A 22 1.40 3.57 11.59
C GLU A 22 1.05 3.56 13.08
N MET A 23 1.05 2.40 13.72
CA MET A 23 0.76 2.25 15.15
C MET A 23 1.79 2.99 16.03
N LEU A 24 3.07 2.92 15.68
CA LEU A 24 4.14 3.65 16.37
C LEU A 24 4.02 5.15 16.14
N THR A 25 3.70 5.58 14.91
CA THR A 25 3.45 6.99 14.60
C THR A 25 2.25 7.52 15.39
N SER A 26 1.18 6.71 15.51
CA SER A 26 0.01 6.98 16.34
C SER A 26 0.39 7.18 17.81
N HIS A 27 1.19 6.26 18.37
CA HIS A 27 1.67 6.33 19.73
C HIS A 27 2.50 7.60 20.00
N TYR A 28 3.50 7.89 19.17
CA TYR A 28 4.36 9.06 19.36
C TYR A 28 3.65 10.38 19.08
N GLY A 29 2.71 10.40 18.13
CA GLY A 29 1.87 11.57 17.88
C GLY A 29 1.01 11.93 19.09
N ALA A 30 0.45 10.93 19.78
CA ALA A 30 -0.34 11.13 20.99
C ALA A 30 0.52 11.47 22.23
N THR A 31 1.68 10.83 22.40
CA THR A 31 2.50 10.98 23.62
C THR A 31 3.39 12.21 23.62
N LEU A 32 3.87 12.65 22.46
CA LEU A 32 4.80 13.79 22.36
C LEU A 32 4.10 15.10 22.00
N ASP A 33 2.79 15.07 21.76
CA ASP A 33 2.00 16.22 21.29
C ASP A 33 2.65 16.90 20.06
N ARG A 34 3.07 16.07 19.10
CA ARG A 34 3.66 16.49 17.83
C ARG A 34 2.78 16.03 16.67
N PRO A 35 2.74 16.78 15.55
CA PRO A 35 1.95 16.43 14.37
C PRO A 35 2.60 15.28 13.57
N TYR A 36 2.89 14.17 14.24
CA TYR A 36 3.33 12.94 13.59
C TYR A 36 2.11 12.24 13.03
N ILE A 37 2.07 12.14 11.70
CA ILE A 37 0.98 11.51 10.97
C ILE A 37 1.52 10.43 10.04
N SER A 38 0.64 9.50 9.68
CA SER A 38 0.86 8.59 8.56
C SER A 38 -0.02 9.01 7.39
N VAL A 39 0.48 8.90 6.16
CA VAL A 39 -0.31 9.06 4.95
C VAL A 39 -0.33 7.73 4.21
N ARG A 40 -1.52 7.19 3.95
CA ARG A 40 -1.76 5.89 3.32
C ARG A 40 -2.43 6.06 1.97
N PHE A 41 -1.90 5.40 0.96
CA PHE A 41 -2.46 5.36 -0.39
C PHE A 41 -2.02 4.09 -1.12
N GLY A 42 -2.72 3.76 -2.20
CA GLY A 42 -2.42 2.65 -3.07
C GLY A 42 -1.34 2.96 -4.10
N ASN A 43 -1.48 2.40 -5.30
CA ASN A 43 -0.47 2.51 -6.34
C ASN A 43 -0.42 3.93 -6.92
N VAL A 44 0.80 4.41 -7.16
CA VAL A 44 1.04 5.64 -7.91
C VAL A 44 1.41 5.28 -9.35
N LEU A 45 0.72 5.89 -10.31
CA LEU A 45 0.96 5.71 -11.74
C LEU A 45 2.40 6.06 -12.09
N GLY A 46 3.07 5.17 -12.82
CA GLY A 46 4.45 5.39 -13.28
C GLY A 46 5.53 5.25 -12.20
N SER A 47 5.19 4.74 -11.01
CA SER A 47 6.20 4.43 -9.99
C SER A 47 7.13 3.30 -10.43
N GLN A 48 8.40 3.36 -9.99
CA GLN A 48 9.43 2.38 -10.33
C GLN A 48 9.05 0.99 -9.82
N GLY A 49 9.19 -0.03 -10.66
CA GLY A 49 8.82 -1.41 -10.34
C GLY A 49 7.31 -1.68 -10.26
N SER A 50 6.46 -0.73 -10.65
CA SER A 50 5.02 -0.97 -10.76
C SER A 50 4.64 -1.78 -11.99
N VAL A 51 3.39 -2.25 -12.03
CA VAL A 51 2.86 -3.07 -13.13
C VAL A 51 2.86 -2.35 -14.48
N ILE A 52 2.73 -1.02 -14.49
CA ILE A 52 2.61 -0.23 -15.72
C ILE A 52 3.90 -0.26 -16.57
N PRO A 53 5.09 0.03 -16.00
CA PRO A 53 6.36 -0.18 -16.70
C PRO A 53 6.53 -1.60 -17.24
N ILE A 54 6.12 -2.62 -16.48
CA ILE A 54 6.21 -4.03 -16.88
C ILE A 54 5.34 -4.30 -18.11
N PHE A 55 4.06 -3.89 -18.08
CA PHE A 55 3.16 -4.03 -19.22
C PHE A 55 3.64 -3.27 -20.44
N ARG A 56 4.16 -2.05 -20.26
CA ARG A 56 4.70 -1.26 -21.37
C ARG A 56 5.88 -1.98 -22.03
N ASP A 57 6.79 -2.54 -21.25
CA ASP A 57 7.95 -3.28 -21.75
C ASP A 57 7.54 -4.56 -22.49
N GLN A 58 6.60 -5.34 -21.93
CA GLN A 58 6.03 -6.51 -22.58
C GLN A 58 5.33 -6.17 -23.91
N LEU A 59 4.49 -5.13 -23.92
CA LEU A 59 3.79 -4.68 -25.13
C LEU A 59 4.76 -4.19 -26.22
N GLN A 60 5.80 -3.45 -25.84
CA GLN A 60 6.82 -2.98 -26.79
C GLN A 60 7.62 -4.12 -27.40
N ARG A 61 7.76 -5.25 -26.68
CA ARG A 61 8.38 -6.48 -27.17
C ARG A 61 7.42 -7.40 -27.92
N GLY A 62 6.13 -7.06 -27.98
CA GLY A 62 5.10 -7.92 -28.55
C GLY A 62 4.86 -9.21 -27.75
N GLU A 63 5.13 -9.18 -26.45
CA GLU A 63 4.95 -10.31 -25.53
C GLU A 63 3.51 -10.38 -25.00
N THR A 64 3.11 -11.58 -24.58
CA THR A 64 1.89 -11.78 -23.80
C THR A 64 2.01 -11.08 -22.45
N LEU A 65 0.98 -10.34 -22.06
CA LEU A 65 0.95 -9.63 -20.78
C LEU A 65 0.73 -10.62 -19.63
N THR A 66 1.57 -10.55 -18.60
CA THR A 66 1.46 -11.43 -17.44
C THR A 66 0.64 -10.78 -16.33
N ILE A 67 -0.51 -11.35 -16.00
CA ILE A 67 -1.43 -10.85 -14.97
C ILE A 67 -1.51 -11.88 -13.86
N THR A 68 -1.52 -11.45 -12.59
CA THR A 68 -1.59 -12.40 -11.47
C THR A 68 -2.94 -13.10 -11.41
N ASP A 69 -4.03 -12.33 -11.50
CA ASP A 69 -5.39 -12.86 -11.48
C ASP A 69 -6.32 -12.01 -12.36
N PRO A 70 -7.27 -12.62 -13.13
CA PRO A 70 -8.23 -11.88 -13.94
C PRO A 70 -9.12 -10.91 -13.15
N GLU A 71 -9.38 -11.21 -11.88
CA GLU A 71 -10.25 -10.41 -11.01
C GLU A 71 -9.46 -9.40 -10.15
N ALA A 72 -8.12 -9.37 -10.25
CA ALA A 72 -7.31 -8.47 -9.43
C ALA A 72 -7.63 -6.99 -9.69
N THR A 73 -7.83 -6.22 -8.61
CA THR A 73 -8.08 -4.77 -8.68
C THR A 73 -7.09 -4.00 -7.82
N ARG A 74 -6.71 -2.79 -8.23
CA ARG A 74 -5.81 -1.90 -7.47
C ARG A 74 -6.29 -0.45 -7.55
N PHE A 75 -6.03 0.33 -6.50
CA PHE A 75 -6.23 1.77 -6.50
C PHE A 75 -5.08 2.46 -7.21
N PHE A 76 -5.38 3.46 -8.04
CA PHE A 76 -4.37 4.24 -8.75
C PHE A 76 -4.63 5.74 -8.61
N MET A 77 -3.55 6.50 -8.50
CA MET A 77 -3.56 7.96 -8.50
C MET A 77 -2.31 8.44 -9.23
N THR A 78 -2.33 9.66 -9.78
CA THR A 78 -1.12 10.24 -10.36
C THR A 78 -0.11 10.61 -9.28
N LEU A 79 1.16 10.72 -9.67
CA LEU A 79 2.22 11.14 -8.74
C LEU A 79 1.98 12.57 -8.23
N GLU A 80 1.53 13.46 -9.11
CA GLU A 80 1.30 14.87 -8.80
C GLU A 80 0.19 15.04 -7.76
N GLU A 81 -0.94 14.35 -7.95
CA GLU A 81 -2.05 14.31 -6.99
C GLU A 81 -1.59 13.74 -5.64
N ALA A 82 -0.88 12.59 -5.65
CA ALA A 82 -0.43 11.95 -4.42
C ALA A 82 0.52 12.86 -3.62
N VAL A 83 1.49 13.50 -4.29
CA VAL A 83 2.43 14.43 -3.64
C VAL A 83 1.70 15.64 -3.07
N GLN A 84 0.78 16.24 -3.83
CA GLN A 84 0.00 17.39 -3.36
C GLN A 84 -0.83 17.03 -2.12
N LEU A 85 -1.53 15.90 -2.15
CA LEU A 85 -2.35 15.44 -1.04
C LEU A 85 -1.53 15.04 0.19
N VAL A 86 -0.33 14.47 0.01
CA VAL A 86 0.60 14.18 1.11
C VAL A 86 1.02 15.47 1.83
N VAL A 87 1.34 16.53 1.08
CA VAL A 87 1.72 17.83 1.66
C VAL A 87 0.54 18.44 2.41
N GLN A 88 -0.66 18.40 1.81
CA GLN A 88 -1.89 18.90 2.45
C GLN A 88 -2.24 18.11 3.72
N ALA A 89 -2.12 16.78 3.67
CA ALA A 89 -2.30 15.92 4.83
C ALA A 89 -1.35 16.31 5.97
N GLY A 90 -0.08 16.61 5.66
CA GLY A 90 0.89 17.13 6.63
C GLY A 90 0.52 18.47 7.26
N ALA A 91 -0.22 19.31 6.53
CA ALA A 91 -0.64 20.62 7.01
C ALA A 91 -1.91 20.57 7.90
N ILE A 92 -2.83 19.64 7.63
CA ILE A 92 -4.13 19.55 8.34
C ILE A 92 -4.21 18.44 9.38
N GLY A 93 -3.34 17.43 9.28
CA GLY A 93 -3.36 16.27 10.16
C GLY A 93 -2.94 16.61 11.59
N THR A 94 -3.52 15.90 12.56
CA THR A 94 -3.20 16.04 13.98
C THR A 94 -2.40 14.84 14.49
N GLY A 95 -1.75 15.00 15.65
CA GLY A 95 -0.87 13.97 16.22
C GLY A 95 -1.53 12.58 16.27
N GLY A 96 -0.90 11.64 15.58
CA GLY A 96 -1.28 10.24 15.50
C GLY A 96 -2.33 9.89 14.44
N ASP A 97 -2.71 10.85 13.59
CA ASP A 97 -3.65 10.60 12.50
C ASP A 97 -3.05 9.72 11.40
N VAL A 98 -3.91 8.90 10.81
CA VAL A 98 -3.67 8.20 9.56
C VAL A 98 -4.57 8.82 8.50
N MET A 99 -3.93 9.58 7.61
CA MET A 99 -4.56 10.28 6.50
C MET A 99 -4.60 9.32 5.30
N VAL A 100 -5.79 8.92 4.88
CA VAL A 100 -5.99 8.01 3.75
C VAL A 100 -6.41 8.84 2.54
N LEU A 101 -5.66 8.72 1.43
CA LEU A 101 -6.03 9.39 0.19
C LEU A 101 -7.27 8.72 -0.40
N ASP A 102 -8.28 9.51 -0.73
CA ASP A 102 -9.42 9.02 -1.50
C ASP A 102 -8.99 8.88 -2.97
N MET A 103 -8.91 7.64 -3.45
CA MET A 103 -8.43 7.31 -4.79
C MET A 103 -9.57 6.87 -5.72
N GLY A 104 -10.82 7.08 -5.30
CA GLY A 104 -11.99 6.59 -6.00
C GLY A 104 -12.07 5.06 -6.05
N ASP A 105 -12.70 4.52 -7.09
CA ASP A 105 -12.91 3.09 -7.23
C ASP A 105 -11.65 2.34 -7.68
N PRO A 106 -11.40 1.12 -7.17
CA PRO A 106 -10.28 0.31 -7.60
C PRO A 106 -10.47 -0.14 -9.05
N ILE A 107 -9.38 -0.13 -9.83
CA ILE A 107 -9.39 -0.45 -11.26
C ILE A 107 -8.97 -1.91 -11.46
N PRO A 108 -9.70 -2.70 -12.27
CA PRO A 108 -9.27 -4.03 -12.69
C PRO A 108 -7.94 -3.98 -13.45
N ILE A 109 -6.98 -4.83 -13.07
CA ILE A 109 -5.66 -4.88 -13.71
C ILE A 109 -5.77 -5.26 -15.20
N VAL A 110 -6.71 -6.12 -15.55
CA VAL A 110 -7.01 -6.48 -16.94
C VAL A 110 -7.43 -5.25 -17.75
N ASP A 111 -8.26 -4.37 -17.19
CA ASP A 111 -8.72 -3.18 -17.89
C ASP A 111 -7.61 -2.14 -18.03
N LEU A 112 -6.76 -2.00 -17.01
CA LEU A 112 -5.52 -1.21 -17.11
C LEU A 112 -4.63 -1.72 -18.24
N ALA A 113 -4.43 -3.03 -18.33
CA ALA A 113 -3.62 -3.66 -19.36
C ALA A 113 -4.19 -3.42 -20.77
N ARG A 114 -5.51 -3.55 -20.95
CA ARG A 114 -6.21 -3.26 -22.22
C ARG A 114 -6.06 -1.80 -22.65
N ARG A 115 -6.18 -0.85 -21.71
CA ARG A 115 -6.00 0.58 -22.00
C ARG A 115 -4.58 0.87 -22.47
N LEU A 116 -3.58 0.32 -21.79
CA LEU A 116 -2.17 0.48 -22.20
C LEU A 116 -1.90 -0.15 -23.57
N ALA A 117 -2.46 -1.32 -23.86
CA ALA A 117 -2.32 -1.96 -25.17
C ALA A 117 -2.94 -1.13 -26.30
N ALA A 118 -4.11 -0.52 -26.07
CA ALA A 118 -4.76 0.35 -27.05
C ALA A 118 -3.91 1.60 -27.39
N GLU A 119 -3.14 2.11 -26.42
CA GLU A 119 -2.24 3.24 -26.61
C GLU A 119 -0.92 2.85 -27.30
N ILE A 120 -0.32 1.71 -26.91
CA ILE A 120 1.03 1.32 -27.34
C ILE A 120 1.01 0.51 -28.65
N THR A 121 0.04 -0.40 -28.80
CA THR A 121 -0.09 -1.31 -29.94
C THR A 121 -1.49 -1.19 -30.56
N PRO A 122 -1.85 -0.03 -31.14
CA PRO A 122 -3.18 0.21 -31.68
C PRO A 122 -3.55 -0.83 -32.75
N GLY A 123 -4.79 -1.31 -32.69
CA GLY A 123 -5.31 -2.33 -33.61
C GLY A 123 -4.94 -3.79 -33.27
N HIS A 124 -4.14 -4.02 -32.22
CA HIS A 124 -3.80 -5.35 -31.75
C HIS A 124 -4.41 -5.60 -30.37
N ALA A 125 -5.18 -6.68 -30.24
CA ALA A 125 -5.72 -7.09 -28.96
C ALA A 125 -4.60 -7.72 -28.11
N PRO A 126 -4.41 -7.31 -26.84
CA PRO A 126 -3.43 -7.94 -25.98
C PRO A 126 -3.85 -9.38 -25.65
N THR A 127 -2.85 -10.27 -25.57
CA THR A 127 -3.01 -11.60 -24.98
C THR A 127 -2.61 -11.54 -23.51
N PHE A 128 -3.25 -12.38 -22.69
CA PHE A 128 -2.98 -12.46 -21.25
C PHE A 128 -2.56 -13.87 -20.86
N GLU A 129 -1.56 -13.96 -19.98
CA GLU A 129 -1.18 -15.17 -19.26
C GLU A 129 -1.42 -14.92 -17.77
N TYR A 130 -2.21 -15.80 -17.14
CA TYR A 130 -2.52 -15.69 -15.72
C TYR A 130 -1.54 -16.52 -14.89
N THR A 131 -0.72 -15.84 -14.08
CA THR A 131 0.36 -16.49 -13.31
C THR A 131 -0.09 -17.02 -11.95
N GLY A 132 -1.31 -16.69 -11.52
CA GLY A 132 -1.78 -16.90 -10.16
C GLY A 132 -1.26 -15.82 -9.20
N LEU A 133 -1.97 -15.67 -8.08
CA LEU A 133 -1.56 -14.80 -6.97
C LEU A 133 -0.32 -15.38 -6.28
N ARG A 134 0.61 -14.50 -5.94
CA ARG A 134 1.78 -14.88 -5.15
C ARG A 134 1.39 -15.01 -3.67
N PRO A 135 2.15 -15.79 -2.86
CA PRO A 135 1.92 -15.85 -1.42
C PRO A 135 1.95 -14.45 -0.80
N GLY A 136 0.89 -14.08 -0.08
CA GLY A 136 0.75 -12.77 0.55
C GLY A 136 0.30 -11.63 -0.39
N GLU A 137 -0.15 -11.95 -1.61
CA GLU A 137 -0.79 -10.98 -2.49
C GLU A 137 -2.31 -11.00 -2.30
N LYS A 138 -2.93 -9.82 -2.23
CA LYS A 138 -4.39 -9.70 -2.19
C LYS A 138 -4.99 -9.67 -3.59
N LEU A 139 -6.17 -10.27 -3.73
CA LEU A 139 -6.97 -10.12 -4.95
C LEU A 139 -7.44 -8.67 -5.09
N HIS A 140 -8.00 -8.12 -4.01
CA HIS A 140 -8.44 -6.74 -3.90
C HIS A 140 -7.75 -6.05 -2.72
N GLU A 141 -7.14 -4.90 -2.99
CA GLU A 141 -6.58 -4.06 -1.92
C GLU A 141 -7.72 -3.32 -1.19
N THR A 142 -7.47 -2.91 0.05
CA THR A 142 -8.33 -2.01 0.82
C THR A 142 -7.50 -0.82 1.30
N LEU A 143 -8.11 0.35 1.43
CA LEU A 143 -7.45 1.54 1.96
C LEU A 143 -7.72 1.73 3.46
N VAL A 144 -8.73 1.07 4.01
CA VAL A 144 -9.18 1.20 5.41
C VAL A 144 -9.23 -0.18 6.05
N SER A 145 -8.67 -0.31 7.25
CA SER A 145 -8.72 -1.55 8.03
C SER A 145 -9.97 -1.59 8.89
N THR A 146 -10.44 -2.79 9.26
CA THR A 146 -11.58 -2.97 10.15
C THR A 146 -11.40 -2.32 11.53
N ASP A 147 -10.15 -2.21 11.98
CA ASP A 147 -9.81 -1.68 13.30
C ASP A 147 -9.51 -0.17 13.29
N ASP A 148 -9.59 0.46 12.11
CA ASP A 148 -9.36 1.90 11.97
C ASP A 148 -10.56 2.68 12.53
N ILE A 149 -10.30 3.62 13.43
CA ILE A 149 -11.34 4.47 14.02
C ILE A 149 -11.52 5.69 13.13
N ASP A 150 -12.70 5.81 12.49
CA ASP A 150 -13.04 6.93 11.62
C ASP A 150 -13.09 8.26 12.40
N LYS A 151 -12.37 9.27 11.91
CA LYS A 151 -12.37 10.65 12.42
C LYS A 151 -13.04 11.63 11.45
N GLY A 152 -13.56 11.15 10.34
CA GLY A 152 -14.24 11.92 9.30
C GLY A 152 -13.34 12.32 8.15
N ARG A 153 -13.83 13.28 7.36
CA ARG A 153 -13.22 13.73 6.10
C ARG A 153 -12.82 15.21 6.20
N PRO A 154 -11.56 15.53 6.58
CA PRO A 154 -11.12 16.93 6.69
C PRO A 154 -10.89 17.63 5.34
N HIS A 155 -10.82 16.88 4.23
CA HIS A 155 -10.69 17.40 2.88
C HIS A 155 -11.38 16.47 1.89
N GLU A 156 -11.85 16.99 0.75
CA GLU A 156 -12.63 16.22 -0.24
C GLU A 156 -11.94 14.91 -0.66
N LEU A 157 -10.60 14.92 -0.77
CA LEU A 157 -9.79 13.75 -1.14
C LEU A 157 -8.94 13.17 0.02
N LEU A 158 -9.23 13.55 1.28
CA LEU A 158 -8.54 13.00 2.45
C LEU A 158 -9.54 12.51 3.49
N LEU A 159 -9.47 11.21 3.77
CA LEU A 159 -10.11 10.59 4.92
C LEU A 159 -9.14 10.59 6.10
N CYS A 160 -9.67 10.71 7.31
CA CYS A 160 -8.87 10.72 8.53
C CYS A 160 -9.29 9.58 9.44
N PHE A 161 -8.32 8.79 9.87
CA PHE A 161 -8.52 7.69 10.82
C PHE A 161 -7.55 7.79 11.98
N ARG A 162 -7.86 7.06 13.06
CA ARG A 162 -6.92 6.72 14.11
C ARG A 162 -6.70 5.22 14.12
N VAL A 163 -5.44 4.82 14.02
CA VAL A 163 -5.02 3.43 14.20
C VAL A 163 -4.75 3.19 15.69
N PRO A 164 -5.18 2.05 16.26
CA PRO A 164 -4.83 1.68 17.62
C PRO A 164 -3.30 1.77 17.86
N PRO A 165 -2.83 2.59 18.81
CA PRO A 165 -1.41 2.78 19.02
C PRO A 165 -0.78 1.53 19.65
N ILE A 166 0.51 1.32 19.38
CA ILE A 166 1.31 0.31 20.06
C ILE A 166 2.36 0.98 20.96
N THR A 167 2.52 0.48 22.17
CA THR A 167 3.57 0.94 23.08
C THR A 167 4.91 0.28 22.68
N PRO A 168 5.98 1.04 22.39
CA PRO A 168 7.25 0.48 21.95
C PRO A 168 7.91 -0.51 22.93
N THR A 169 7.56 -0.40 24.21
CA THR A 169 8.08 -1.25 25.30
C THR A 169 7.22 -2.48 25.60
N ASP A 170 6.09 -2.64 24.88
CA ASP A 170 5.22 -3.80 25.00
C ASP A 170 5.30 -4.64 23.72
N PRO A 171 6.29 -5.55 23.63
CA PRO A 171 6.42 -6.44 22.48
C PRO A 171 5.28 -7.44 22.41
N ASP A 172 4.49 -7.70 23.46
CA ASP A 172 3.34 -8.61 23.42
C ASP A 172 2.17 -7.98 22.65
N GLY A 173 2.03 -6.65 22.72
CA GLY A 173 1.15 -5.86 21.85
C GLY A 173 1.51 -5.90 20.36
N LEU A 174 2.75 -6.30 20.01
CA LEU A 174 3.15 -6.55 18.61
C LEU A 174 2.60 -7.90 18.08
N LEU A 175 2.14 -8.80 18.97
CA LEU A 175 1.93 -10.24 18.70
C LEU A 175 0.47 -10.63 18.48
N GLY A 176 -0.44 -9.65 18.42
CA GLY A 176 -1.85 -9.89 18.08
C GLY A 176 -2.08 -10.42 16.66
N TYR A 177 -1.06 -10.38 15.78
CA TYR A 177 -1.12 -10.80 14.37
C TYR A 177 -0.39 -12.13 14.08
N GLY A 178 -0.11 -12.94 15.11
CA GLY A 178 0.65 -14.19 15.00
C GLY A 178 1.83 -14.18 15.98
N GLY A 179 2.09 -15.33 16.61
CA GLY A 179 2.98 -15.44 17.77
C GLY A 179 4.32 -14.72 17.57
N GLY A 180 4.71 -13.90 18.55
CA GLY A 180 5.83 -12.98 18.40
C GLY A 180 7.19 -13.56 18.08
N SER A 181 7.42 -14.80 18.49
CA SER A 181 8.58 -15.56 18.09
C SER A 181 8.66 -15.78 16.58
N GLU A 182 7.53 -15.91 15.87
CA GLU A 182 7.49 -16.05 14.42
C GLU A 182 7.74 -14.74 13.70
N LEU A 183 7.20 -13.62 14.21
CA LEU A 183 7.43 -12.28 13.66
C LEU A 183 8.87 -11.83 13.86
N ILE A 184 9.40 -11.98 15.08
CA ILE A 184 10.81 -11.70 15.38
C ILE A 184 11.69 -12.61 14.53
N ALA A 185 11.41 -13.91 14.45
CA ALA A 185 12.17 -14.81 13.57
C ALA A 185 12.02 -14.45 12.09
N ALA A 186 10.87 -13.96 11.63
CA ALA A 186 10.66 -13.52 10.25
C ALA A 186 11.47 -12.24 9.96
N MET A 187 11.45 -11.26 10.86
CA MET A 187 12.24 -10.04 10.76
C MET A 187 13.74 -10.31 10.87
N GLU A 188 14.18 -11.19 11.77
CA GLU A 188 15.58 -11.61 11.92
C GLU A 188 16.07 -12.40 10.69
N ARG A 189 15.24 -13.28 10.10
CA ARG A 189 15.56 -13.95 8.83
C ARG A 189 15.69 -12.96 7.68
N LEU A 190 14.81 -11.97 7.59
CA LEU A 190 14.85 -10.91 6.56
C LEU A 190 16.06 -9.99 6.73
N ILE A 191 16.38 -9.57 7.94
CA ILE A 191 17.53 -8.71 8.23
C ILE A 191 18.85 -9.49 8.07
N GLY A 192 18.86 -10.76 8.47
CA GLY A 192 20.00 -11.67 8.32
C GLY A 192 20.33 -11.99 6.85
N SER A 193 19.32 -12.20 6.00
CA SER A 193 19.54 -12.45 4.57
C SER A 193 20.04 -11.22 3.81
N ILE A 194 19.58 -10.02 4.19
CA ILE A 194 20.07 -8.74 3.64
C ILE A 194 21.55 -8.51 4.00
N ARG A 195 21.97 -8.86 5.21
CA ARG A 195 23.37 -8.75 5.65
C ARG A 195 24.31 -9.79 5.05
N ALA A 196 23.79 -10.95 4.63
CA ALA A 196 24.58 -12.00 4.00
C ALA A 196 24.76 -11.79 2.47
N GLY A 197 24.01 -10.87 1.88
CA GLY A 197 24.03 -10.55 0.44
C GLY A 197 24.69 -9.22 0.07
N SER A 198 25.39 -8.56 1.01
CA SER A 198 26.15 -7.31 0.80
C SER A 198 27.66 -7.53 0.87
#